data_AF-A0A1F7NGB3-F1
#
_entry.id   AF-A0A1F7NGB3-F1
#
_cell.length_a   1.000
_cell.length_b   1.000
_cell.length_c   1.000
_cell.angle_alpha   90.00
_cell.angle_beta   90.00
_cell.angle_gamma   90.00
#
_symmetry.space_group_name_H-M   'P 1'
#
loop_
_entity.id
_entity.type
_entity.pdbx_description
1 polymer ?
#
loop_
_entity_poly.entity_id
_entity_poly.type
_entity_poly.pdbx_seq_one_letter_code
_entity_poly.pdbx_strand_id
1 'polypeptide(L)'
;MMAAADPVDQLLALDLASRGIAGFCRPGSARAAARSLARGKGVILTTGFAVGPGMAETDGPPGAAVLGRALRLLGKSVAYVTDDVAAPLMEAALKALGEPVELVALPHAEAVDSARHRVGDIRPSHLVAIERPGRAADGRYWNARGESVGAWNGPLDGLFLKPPRGLTTIGIGDGGNEIGMGNVRSRFLRQGPLARKIASVVRVDHLVVAGVSNWGAYGVAAQLSILARQPLLHTAEEERKLVTACVQAGGVDGITRRRVPTVDGLPLETHMAVVELLRTLVEGRIRGGPRS
;
A
#
# COMPACT_ATOMS: atom_id res chain seq x y z
N MET A 1 5.86 -13.68 29.50
CA MET A 1 5.10 -14.30 28.39
C MET A 1 5.34 -13.47 27.14
N MET A 2 5.86 -14.06 26.07
CA MET A 2 5.85 -13.38 24.77
C MET A 2 4.38 -13.17 24.38
N ALA A 3 4.01 -11.93 24.05
CA ALA A 3 2.67 -11.66 23.53
C ALA A 3 2.44 -12.54 22.29
N ALA A 4 1.29 -13.22 22.23
CA ALA A 4 0.93 -13.98 21.04
C ALA A 4 0.97 -13.06 19.81
N ALA A 5 1.46 -13.59 18.69
CA ALA A 5 1.52 -12.83 17.44
C ALA A 5 0.11 -12.34 17.04
N ASP A 6 0.03 -11.10 16.54
CA ASP A 6 -1.23 -10.54 16.09
C ASP A 6 -1.74 -11.34 14.87
N PRO A 7 -2.96 -11.91 14.91
CA PRO A 7 -3.49 -12.71 13.81
C PRO A 7 -3.57 -11.96 12.47
N VAL A 8 -3.75 -10.63 12.51
CA VAL A 8 -3.73 -9.83 11.29
C VAL A 8 -2.33 -9.87 10.67
N ASP A 9 -1.28 -9.64 11.46
CA ASP A 9 0.10 -9.69 10.95
C ASP A 9 0.48 -11.09 10.44
N GLN A 10 -0.09 -12.15 11.03
CA GLN A 10 0.12 -13.52 10.55
C GLN A 10 -0.46 -13.74 9.16
N LEU A 11 -1.67 -13.23 8.88
CA LEU A 11 -2.26 -13.28 7.54
C LEU A 11 -1.46 -12.42 6.55
N LEU A 12 -1.00 -11.25 6.96
CA LEU A 12 -0.16 -10.40 6.11
C LEU A 12 1.17 -11.07 5.74
N ALA A 13 1.71 -11.90 6.64
CA ALA A 13 2.95 -12.63 6.41
C ALA A 13 2.82 -13.86 5.51
N LEU A 14 1.62 -14.18 4.99
CA LEU A 14 1.43 -15.26 4.03
C LEU A 14 2.23 -14.97 2.75
N ASP A 15 3.24 -15.81 2.50
CA ASP A 15 4.20 -15.62 1.41
C ASP A 15 3.86 -16.49 0.19
N LEU A 16 2.63 -16.34 -0.32
CA LEU A 16 2.12 -17.18 -1.42
C LEU A 16 2.85 -16.91 -2.74
N ALA A 17 3.41 -15.71 -2.91
CA ALA A 17 4.23 -15.32 -4.06
C ALA A 17 5.74 -15.62 -3.89
N SER A 18 6.15 -16.25 -2.78
CA SER A 18 7.56 -16.63 -2.50
C SER A 18 8.55 -15.46 -2.51
N ARG A 19 8.17 -14.30 -1.96
CA ARG A 19 8.99 -13.08 -1.83
C ARG A 19 9.96 -13.11 -0.64
N GLY A 20 9.89 -14.14 0.22
CA GLY A 20 10.71 -14.28 1.42
C GLY A 20 10.27 -13.38 2.58
N ILE A 21 8.97 -13.03 2.64
CA ILE A 21 8.39 -12.03 3.55
C ILE A 21 8.81 -12.23 5.00
N ALA A 22 8.81 -13.49 5.47
CA ALA A 22 9.18 -13.84 6.84
C ALA A 22 10.60 -13.37 7.24
N GLY A 23 11.50 -13.20 6.27
CA GLY A 23 12.86 -12.75 6.52
C GLY A 23 13.00 -11.27 6.88
N PHE A 24 11.99 -10.45 6.59
CA PHE A 24 12.06 -8.99 6.74
C PHE A 24 10.79 -8.30 7.24
N CYS A 25 9.66 -8.99 7.38
CA CYS A 25 8.49 -8.46 8.06
C CYS A 25 8.76 -8.20 9.57
N ARG A 26 7.89 -7.41 10.21
CA ARG A 26 8.00 -7.05 11.63
C ARG A 26 6.65 -7.24 12.32
N PRO A 27 6.56 -8.01 13.42
CA PRO A 27 5.33 -8.14 14.19
C PRO A 27 4.83 -6.79 14.73
N GLY A 28 3.53 -6.60 14.79
CA GLY A 28 2.85 -5.41 15.30
C GLY A 28 2.81 -4.24 14.32
N SER A 29 3.30 -4.40 13.09
CA SER A 29 3.47 -3.29 12.14
C SER A 29 2.15 -2.71 11.66
N ALA A 30 1.19 -3.55 11.27
CA ALA A 30 -0.13 -3.07 10.84
C ALA A 30 -0.85 -2.33 11.99
N ARG A 31 -0.75 -2.87 13.21
CA ARG A 31 -1.33 -2.25 14.41
C ARG A 31 -0.67 -0.90 14.75
N ALA A 32 0.65 -0.78 14.61
CA ALA A 32 1.36 0.46 14.85
C ALA A 32 0.95 1.55 13.84
N ALA A 33 0.90 1.20 12.55
CA ALA A 33 0.44 2.10 11.48
C ALA A 33 -1.01 2.56 11.73
N ALA A 34 -1.92 1.62 12.02
CA ALA A 34 -3.32 1.91 12.32
C ALA A 34 -3.47 2.83 13.55
N ARG A 35 -2.71 2.59 14.63
CA ARG A 35 -2.72 3.48 15.81
C ARG A 35 -2.28 4.89 15.48
N SER A 36 -1.28 5.07 14.61
CA SER A 36 -0.87 6.40 14.18
C SER A 36 -1.98 7.08 13.38
N LEU A 37 -2.50 6.40 12.36
CA LEU A 37 -3.58 6.91 11.51
C LEU A 37 -4.83 7.27 12.30
N ALA A 38 -5.20 6.47 13.30
CA ALA A 38 -6.35 6.71 14.16
C ALA A 38 -6.30 8.10 14.83
N ARG A 39 -5.10 8.58 15.20
CA ARG A 39 -4.88 9.91 15.80
C ARG A 39 -4.77 11.04 14.78
N GLY A 40 -4.62 10.72 13.49
CA GLY A 40 -4.51 11.69 12.41
C GLY A 40 -5.84 12.30 11.98
N LYS A 41 -5.77 13.47 11.32
CA LYS A 41 -6.94 14.19 10.78
C LYS A 41 -6.99 14.19 9.25
N GLY A 42 -5.85 14.37 8.60
CA GLY A 42 -5.72 14.38 7.15
C GLY A 42 -4.64 13.44 6.68
N VAL A 43 -4.94 12.69 5.62
CA VAL A 43 -4.07 11.64 5.09
C VAL A 43 -3.95 11.81 3.58
N ILE A 44 -2.72 11.79 3.08
CA ILE A 44 -2.48 11.64 1.64
C ILE A 44 -1.98 10.21 1.40
N LEU A 45 -2.65 9.52 0.48
CA LEU A 45 -2.29 8.19 0.01
C LEU A 45 -1.57 8.32 -1.34
N THR A 46 -0.38 7.76 -1.45
CA THR A 46 0.37 7.61 -2.69
C THR A 46 0.47 6.15 -3.06
N THR A 47 0.21 5.81 -4.32
CA THR A 47 0.21 4.42 -4.78
C THR A 47 0.60 4.33 -6.24
N GLY A 48 0.86 3.12 -6.71
CA GLY A 48 1.01 2.78 -8.12
C GLY A 48 2.46 2.46 -8.46
N PHE A 49 2.64 1.45 -9.29
CA PHE A 49 3.93 1.00 -9.76
C PHE A 49 3.80 0.61 -11.24
N ALA A 50 4.52 1.30 -12.11
CA ALA A 50 4.58 0.96 -13.52
C ALA A 50 5.75 0.00 -13.81
N VAL A 51 5.44 -1.19 -14.32
CA VAL A 51 6.43 -2.23 -14.67
C VAL A 51 6.94 -2.13 -16.11
N GLY A 52 6.42 -1.15 -16.87
CA GLY A 52 6.75 -0.84 -18.26
C GLY A 52 5.95 0.37 -18.78
N PRO A 53 6.15 0.77 -20.05
CA PRO A 53 5.45 1.92 -20.65
C PRO A 53 3.94 1.71 -20.67
N GLY A 54 3.18 2.55 -19.95
CA GLY A 54 1.72 2.43 -19.87
C GLY A 54 1.21 1.19 -19.11
N MET A 55 2.07 0.54 -18.31
CA MET A 55 1.78 -0.71 -17.62
C MET A 55 1.84 -0.52 -16.11
N ALA A 56 0.86 0.22 -15.54
CA ALA A 56 0.65 0.26 -14.10
C ALA A 56 0.10 -1.08 -13.60
N GLU A 57 0.63 -1.55 -12.47
CA GLU A 57 0.22 -2.84 -11.91
C GLU A 57 -1.00 -2.75 -10.99
N THR A 58 -1.64 -3.91 -10.79
CA THR A 58 -2.86 -4.06 -9.99
C THR A 58 -2.62 -4.10 -8.48
N ASP A 59 -1.36 -4.21 -8.03
CA ASP A 59 -1.01 -4.05 -6.62
C ASP A 59 -0.81 -2.57 -6.26
N GLY A 60 -1.36 -2.16 -5.11
CA GLY A 60 -1.40 -0.77 -4.63
C GLY A 60 -2.78 -0.10 -4.72
N PRO A 61 -3.33 0.19 -5.93
CA PRO A 61 -4.54 1.00 -6.07
C PRO A 61 -5.78 0.44 -5.32
N PRO A 62 -6.09 -0.87 -5.35
CA PRO A 62 -7.15 -1.44 -4.51
C PRO A 62 -6.93 -1.21 -3.01
N GLY A 63 -5.70 -1.45 -2.54
CA GLY A 63 -5.26 -1.20 -1.17
C GLY A 63 -5.46 0.25 -0.73
N ALA A 64 -5.05 1.19 -1.57
CA ALA A 64 -5.23 2.61 -1.34
C ALA A 64 -6.71 3.00 -1.27
N ALA A 65 -7.55 2.49 -2.18
CA ALA A 65 -8.98 2.77 -2.20
C ALA A 65 -9.66 2.28 -0.90
N VAL A 66 -9.40 1.04 -0.49
CA VAL A 66 -9.96 0.44 0.72
C VAL A 66 -9.50 1.17 1.97
N LEU A 67 -8.20 1.45 2.11
CA LEU A 67 -7.69 2.15 3.28
C LEU A 67 -8.24 3.58 3.36
N GLY A 68 -8.30 4.28 2.22
CA GLY A 68 -8.85 5.64 2.18
C GLY A 68 -10.34 5.68 2.54
N ARG A 69 -11.15 4.73 2.04
CA ARG A 69 -12.56 4.57 2.48
C ARG A 69 -12.66 4.36 3.98
N ALA A 70 -11.87 3.44 4.54
CA ALA A 70 -11.86 3.18 5.98
C ALA A 70 -11.51 4.44 6.79
N LEU A 71 -10.55 5.24 6.33
CA LEU A 71 -10.17 6.50 6.98
C LEU A 71 -11.29 7.56 6.88
N ARG A 72 -11.97 7.67 5.74
CA ARG A 72 -13.12 8.58 5.55
C ARG A 72 -14.31 8.22 6.43
N LEU A 73 -14.63 6.93 6.54
CA LEU A 73 -15.66 6.43 7.47
C LEU A 73 -15.35 6.77 8.93
N LEU A 74 -14.06 6.92 9.28
CA LEU A 74 -13.61 7.42 10.58
C LEU A 74 -13.52 8.95 10.68
N GLY A 75 -14.11 9.68 9.72
CA GLY A 75 -14.18 11.15 9.71
C GLY A 75 -12.87 11.85 9.32
N LYS A 76 -11.95 11.17 8.64
CA LYS A 76 -10.67 11.76 8.20
C LYS A 76 -10.78 12.34 6.79
N SER A 77 -10.05 13.41 6.54
CA SER A 77 -9.83 13.92 5.18
C SER A 77 -8.80 13.05 4.46
N VAL A 78 -9.11 12.66 3.22
CA VAL A 78 -8.28 11.74 2.44
C VAL A 78 -8.15 12.26 1.02
N ALA A 79 -6.91 12.43 0.58
CA ALA A 79 -6.59 12.72 -0.80
C ALA A 79 -5.63 11.68 -1.37
N TYR A 80 -5.66 11.50 -2.68
CA TYR A 80 -4.82 10.54 -3.39
C TYR A 80 -3.85 11.29 -4.30
N VAL A 81 -2.59 10.87 -4.30
CA VAL A 81 -1.55 11.42 -5.17
C VAL A 81 -0.87 10.28 -5.90
N THR A 82 -0.93 10.28 -7.23
CA THR A 82 -0.36 9.21 -8.06
C THR A 82 0.23 9.79 -9.34
N ASP A 83 0.99 9.00 -10.09
CA ASP A 83 1.40 9.37 -11.43
C ASP A 83 0.29 9.13 -12.46
N ASP A 84 0.38 9.86 -13.57
CA ASP A 84 -0.54 9.75 -14.72
C ASP A 84 -0.77 8.32 -15.20
N VAL A 85 0.27 7.48 -15.20
CA VAL A 85 0.19 6.07 -15.61
C VAL A 85 -0.69 5.22 -14.68
N ALA A 86 -0.71 5.51 -13.38
CA ALA A 86 -1.50 4.78 -12.39
C ALA A 86 -2.83 5.45 -12.05
N ALA A 87 -3.04 6.71 -12.48
CA ALA A 87 -4.27 7.45 -12.24
C ALA A 87 -5.55 6.73 -12.71
N PRO A 88 -5.61 6.13 -13.93
CA PRO A 88 -6.79 5.40 -14.38
C PRO A 88 -7.18 4.24 -13.46
N LEU A 89 -6.20 3.51 -12.92
CA LEU A 89 -6.44 2.40 -11.99
C LEU A 89 -6.97 2.91 -10.65
N MET A 90 -6.38 3.97 -10.12
CA MET A 90 -6.85 4.59 -8.88
C MET A 90 -8.27 5.11 -9.01
N GLU A 91 -8.60 5.79 -10.12
CA GLU A 91 -9.99 6.23 -10.38
C GLU A 91 -10.96 5.06 -10.47
N ALA A 92 -10.59 4.00 -11.18
CA ALA A 92 -11.42 2.81 -11.33
C ALA A 92 -11.68 2.12 -9.98
N ALA A 93 -10.65 1.99 -9.14
CA ALA A 93 -10.77 1.44 -7.79
C ALA A 93 -11.71 2.28 -6.91
N LEU A 94 -11.59 3.63 -6.94
CA LEU A 94 -12.47 4.51 -6.18
C LEU A 94 -13.93 4.40 -6.65
N LYS A 95 -14.16 4.46 -7.99
CA LYS A 95 -15.49 4.31 -8.58
C LYS A 95 -16.12 2.96 -8.24
N ALA A 96 -15.34 1.88 -8.22
CA ALA A 96 -15.82 0.53 -7.85
C ALA A 96 -16.32 0.43 -6.40
N LEU A 97 -15.80 1.26 -5.49
CA LEU A 97 -16.26 1.36 -4.10
C LEU A 97 -17.30 2.45 -3.85
N GLY A 98 -17.68 3.22 -4.89
CA GLY A 98 -18.55 4.40 -4.74
C GLY A 98 -17.90 5.56 -3.99
N GLU A 99 -16.56 5.61 -3.96
CA GLU A 99 -15.81 6.65 -3.26
C GLU A 99 -15.62 7.91 -4.11
N PRO A 100 -15.56 9.10 -3.49
CA PRO A 100 -15.26 10.33 -4.21
C PRO A 100 -13.83 10.31 -4.77
N VAL A 101 -13.71 10.75 -6.02
CA VAL A 101 -12.45 10.82 -6.78
C VAL A 101 -11.74 12.14 -6.49
N GLU A 102 -11.21 12.26 -5.27
CA GLU A 102 -10.29 13.34 -4.89
C GLU A 102 -8.83 12.93 -5.20
N LEU A 103 -8.57 12.76 -6.50
CA LEU A 103 -7.30 12.27 -7.04
C LEU A 103 -6.49 13.41 -7.65
N VAL A 104 -5.21 13.47 -7.32
CA VAL A 104 -4.23 14.32 -7.98
C VAL A 104 -3.30 13.41 -8.78
N ALA A 105 -3.52 13.39 -10.09
CA ALA A 105 -2.62 12.76 -11.05
C ALA A 105 -1.51 13.74 -11.41
N LEU A 106 -0.26 13.32 -11.24
CA LEU A 106 0.89 14.17 -11.48
C LEU A 106 1.65 13.69 -12.71
N PRO A 107 1.89 14.57 -13.70
CA PRO A 107 2.78 14.26 -14.81
C PRO A 107 4.16 13.88 -14.29
N HIS A 108 4.78 12.87 -14.91
CA HIS A 108 6.08 12.33 -14.48
C HIS A 108 7.15 13.42 -14.25
N ALA A 109 7.23 14.41 -15.14
CA ALA A 109 8.24 15.48 -15.11
C ALA A 109 8.05 16.50 -13.97
N GLU A 110 6.83 16.66 -13.44
CA GLU A 110 6.49 17.68 -12.43
C GLU A 110 6.14 17.07 -11.07
N ALA A 111 6.26 15.75 -10.94
CA ALA A 111 5.61 14.99 -9.88
C ALA A 111 6.02 15.39 -8.45
N VAL A 112 7.25 15.86 -8.22
CA VAL A 112 7.70 16.14 -6.84
C VAL A 112 7.27 17.51 -6.36
N ASP A 113 7.50 18.56 -7.15
CA ASP A 113 7.21 19.93 -6.69
C ASP A 113 5.71 20.20 -6.68
N SER A 114 4.97 19.70 -7.67
CA SER A 114 3.50 19.75 -7.67
C SER A 114 2.90 18.92 -6.52
N ALA A 115 3.46 17.75 -6.22
CA ALA A 115 3.05 16.99 -5.03
C ALA A 115 3.34 17.75 -3.74
N ARG A 116 4.52 18.39 -3.60
CA ARG A 116 4.87 19.16 -2.41
C ARG A 116 3.94 20.34 -2.20
N HIS A 117 3.59 21.05 -3.27
CA HIS A 117 2.59 22.12 -3.21
C HIS A 117 1.26 21.57 -2.67
N ARG A 118 0.80 20.44 -3.23
CA ARG A 118 -0.45 19.81 -2.79
C ARG A 118 -0.41 19.35 -1.34
N VAL A 119 0.69 18.77 -0.89
CA VAL A 119 0.92 18.43 0.53
C VAL A 119 0.85 19.70 1.39
N GLY A 120 1.42 20.82 0.92
CA GLY A 120 1.38 22.12 1.59
C GLY A 120 -0.03 22.71 1.71
N ASP A 121 -0.87 22.54 0.68
CA ASP A 121 -2.26 23.02 0.67
C ASP A 121 -3.15 22.20 1.61
N ILE A 122 -3.05 20.88 1.54
CA ILE A 122 -3.86 19.95 2.34
C ILE A 122 -3.43 19.97 3.81
N ARG A 123 -2.14 20.22 4.08
CA ARG A 123 -1.51 20.12 5.42
C ARG A 123 -1.89 18.82 6.13
N PRO A 124 -1.66 17.65 5.51
CA PRO A 124 -2.03 16.38 6.10
C PRO A 124 -1.18 16.09 7.35
N SER A 125 -1.72 15.26 8.23
CA SER A 125 -0.94 14.72 9.34
C SER A 125 -0.18 13.45 8.98
N HIS A 126 -0.55 12.79 7.85
CA HIS A 126 0.11 11.58 7.38
C HIS A 126 0.33 11.56 5.86
N LEU A 127 1.46 10.97 5.45
CA LEU A 127 1.69 10.47 4.09
C LEU A 127 1.80 8.94 4.15
N VAL A 128 1.11 8.26 3.26
CA VAL A 128 1.09 6.79 3.19
C VAL A 128 1.45 6.35 1.79
N ALA A 129 2.53 5.60 1.63
CA ALA A 129 2.89 4.93 0.39
C ALA A 129 2.41 3.48 0.41
N ILE A 130 1.75 3.03 -0.67
CA ILE A 130 1.29 1.66 -0.86
C ILE A 130 1.76 1.23 -2.24
N GLU A 131 2.62 0.22 -2.33
CA GLU A 131 3.18 -0.24 -3.61
C GLU A 131 3.70 0.92 -4.47
N ARG A 132 4.55 1.75 -3.87
CA ARG A 132 5.12 2.92 -4.54
C ARG A 132 6.64 2.77 -4.61
N PRO A 133 7.26 2.85 -5.81
CA PRO A 133 8.71 2.73 -5.95
C PRO A 133 9.49 3.71 -5.07
N GLY A 134 10.48 3.19 -4.35
CA GLY A 134 11.48 3.97 -3.63
C GLY A 134 12.85 3.85 -4.30
N ARG A 135 13.61 4.94 -4.34
CA ARG A 135 14.95 4.90 -4.96
C ARG A 135 15.88 3.94 -4.23
N ALA A 136 16.70 3.22 -4.98
CA ALA A 136 17.82 2.45 -4.47
C ALA A 136 19.02 3.35 -4.13
N ALA A 137 20.11 2.73 -3.66
CA ALA A 137 21.31 3.46 -3.22
C ALA A 137 22.00 4.25 -4.34
N ASP A 138 21.80 3.84 -5.60
CA ASP A 138 22.28 4.55 -6.81
C ASP A 138 21.31 5.66 -7.28
N GLY A 139 20.23 5.91 -6.53
CA GLY A 139 19.22 6.90 -6.85
C GLY A 139 18.22 6.45 -7.93
N ARG A 140 18.32 5.23 -8.46
CA ARG A 140 17.44 4.70 -9.51
C ARG A 140 16.27 3.92 -8.92
N TYR A 141 15.27 3.68 -9.74
CA TYR A 141 14.11 2.84 -9.41
C TYR A 141 14.20 1.53 -10.17
N TRP A 142 14.09 0.42 -9.45
CA TRP A 142 14.21 -0.94 -9.99
C TRP A 142 12.93 -1.72 -9.70
N ASN A 143 12.49 -2.56 -10.63
CA ASN A 143 11.44 -3.56 -10.35
C ASN A 143 12.04 -4.83 -9.74
N ALA A 144 11.17 -5.80 -9.39
CA ALA A 144 11.57 -7.09 -8.84
C ALA A 144 12.49 -7.92 -9.77
N ARG A 145 12.52 -7.64 -11.08
CA ARG A 145 13.44 -8.25 -12.06
C ARG A 145 14.81 -7.56 -12.13
N GLY A 146 15.01 -6.47 -11.41
CA GLY A 146 16.23 -5.66 -11.46
C GLY A 146 16.33 -4.82 -12.75
N GLU A 147 15.20 -4.54 -13.39
CA GLU A 147 15.11 -3.65 -14.55
C GLU A 147 14.77 -2.23 -14.11
N SER A 148 15.30 -1.24 -14.82
CA SER A 148 15.09 0.17 -14.50
C SER A 148 13.68 0.59 -14.87
N VAL A 149 12.93 1.13 -13.91
CA VAL A 149 11.53 1.58 -14.10
C VAL A 149 11.34 3.08 -13.89
N GLY A 150 12.43 3.80 -13.61
CA GLY A 150 12.39 5.25 -13.36
C GLY A 150 11.87 6.10 -14.51
N ALA A 151 11.82 5.59 -15.76
CA ALA A 151 11.23 6.31 -16.88
C ALA A 151 9.69 6.36 -16.84
N TRP A 152 9.06 5.47 -16.07
CA TRP A 152 7.61 5.29 -16.02
C TRP A 152 7.02 5.67 -14.67
N ASN A 153 7.85 5.86 -13.65
CA ASN A 153 7.42 6.09 -12.28
C ASN A 153 7.93 7.43 -11.78
N GLY A 154 7.03 8.38 -11.53
CA GLY A 154 7.41 9.69 -11.01
C GLY A 154 8.16 9.59 -9.67
N PRO A 155 9.12 10.48 -9.35
CA PRO A 155 9.94 10.37 -8.14
C PRO A 155 9.22 10.79 -6.84
N LEU A 156 8.00 10.29 -6.60
CA LEU A 156 7.13 10.61 -5.44
C LEU A 156 7.76 10.24 -4.08
N ASP A 157 8.78 9.38 -4.06
CA ASP A 157 9.59 9.12 -2.87
C ASP A 157 10.29 10.37 -2.32
N GLY A 158 10.46 11.41 -3.13
CA GLY A 158 10.93 12.73 -2.72
C GLY A 158 10.06 13.40 -1.64
N LEU A 159 8.79 12.99 -1.50
CA LEU A 159 7.90 13.43 -0.41
C LEU A 159 8.27 12.79 0.93
N PHE A 160 8.84 11.59 0.90
CA PHE A 160 9.16 10.78 2.09
C PHE A 160 10.61 10.96 2.55
N LEU A 161 11.50 11.40 1.65
CA LEU A 161 12.90 11.71 2.01
C LEU A 161 13.02 12.98 2.85
N LYS A 162 12.13 13.96 2.63
CA LYS A 162 12.10 15.24 3.33
C LYS A 162 10.64 15.64 3.60
N PRO A 163 9.91 14.88 4.45
CA PRO A 163 8.53 15.21 4.75
C PRO A 163 8.48 16.55 5.52
N PRO A 164 7.41 17.35 5.35
CA PRO A 164 7.18 18.52 6.20
C PRO A 164 7.25 18.17 7.68
N ARG A 165 7.71 19.11 8.53
CA ARG A 165 7.78 18.89 9.98
C ARG A 165 6.41 18.54 10.55
N GLY A 166 6.39 17.55 11.45
CA GLY A 166 5.18 17.10 12.14
C GLY A 166 4.31 16.12 11.35
N LEU A 167 4.72 15.76 10.13
CA LEU A 167 4.05 14.76 9.33
C LEU A 167 4.58 13.36 9.66
N THR A 168 3.68 12.39 9.85
CA THR A 168 4.05 10.98 10.01
C THR A 168 3.99 10.25 8.68
N THR A 169 5.03 9.50 8.37
CA THR A 169 5.16 8.72 7.14
C THR A 169 4.90 7.23 7.36
N ILE A 170 4.16 6.62 6.45
CA ILE A 170 3.87 5.19 6.46
C ILE A 170 4.20 4.60 5.09
N GLY A 171 4.83 3.44 5.06
CA GLY A 171 5.08 2.66 3.84
C GLY A 171 4.45 1.28 3.96
N ILE A 172 3.88 0.79 2.87
CA ILE A 172 3.34 -0.55 2.69
C ILE A 172 3.92 -1.10 1.40
N GLY A 173 4.64 -2.22 1.51
CA GLY A 173 5.35 -2.84 0.40
C GLY A 173 5.51 -4.35 0.61
N ASP A 174 5.94 -5.06 -0.42
CA ASP A 174 6.13 -6.52 -0.36
C ASP A 174 7.44 -7.02 -1.01
N GLY A 175 8.12 -6.20 -1.82
CA GLY A 175 9.22 -6.58 -2.70
C GLY A 175 10.57 -5.95 -2.35
N GLY A 176 10.63 -5.00 -1.42
CA GLY A 176 11.87 -4.41 -0.90
C GLY A 176 12.37 -3.19 -1.68
N ASN A 177 11.78 -2.90 -2.83
CA ASN A 177 12.08 -1.77 -3.73
C ASN A 177 11.07 -0.61 -3.58
N GLU A 178 10.15 -0.69 -2.63
CA GLU A 178 9.13 0.33 -2.38
C GLU A 178 9.57 1.35 -1.32
N ILE A 179 8.84 2.46 -1.25
CA ILE A 179 8.98 3.47 -0.21
C ILE A 179 8.78 2.83 1.17
N GLY A 180 9.73 3.06 2.07
CA GLY A 180 9.72 2.56 3.45
C GLY A 180 10.53 1.29 3.67
N MET A 181 10.82 0.53 2.61
CA MET A 181 11.65 -0.68 2.72
C MET A 181 13.09 -0.41 3.18
N GLY A 182 13.55 0.84 3.12
CA GLY A 182 14.77 1.30 3.77
C GLY A 182 14.84 1.00 5.29
N ASN A 183 13.69 0.78 5.95
CA ASN A 183 13.61 0.41 7.36
C ASN A 183 14.09 -1.02 7.63
N VAL A 184 13.92 -1.92 6.65
CA VAL A 184 14.26 -3.36 6.76
C VAL A 184 15.37 -3.76 5.79
N ARG A 185 15.97 -2.79 5.10
CA ARG A 185 17.01 -2.98 4.09
C ARG A 185 18.06 -4.01 4.49
N SER A 186 18.70 -3.88 5.66
CA SER A 186 19.74 -4.82 6.11
C SER A 186 19.27 -6.28 6.19
N ARG A 187 17.98 -6.51 6.46
CA ARG A 187 17.38 -7.84 6.44
C ARG A 187 17.09 -8.31 5.03
N PHE A 188 16.50 -7.45 4.22
CA PHE A 188 16.18 -7.72 2.83
C PHE A 188 17.43 -8.05 1.98
N LEU A 189 18.55 -7.36 2.22
CA LEU A 189 19.82 -7.60 1.50
C LEU A 189 20.37 -9.03 1.61
N ARG A 190 19.94 -9.79 2.63
CA ARG A 190 20.36 -11.19 2.82
C ARG A 190 19.77 -12.15 1.79
N GLN A 191 18.74 -11.73 1.06
CA GLN A 191 18.11 -12.55 0.02
C GLN A 191 19.01 -12.75 -1.21
N GLY A 192 20.03 -11.92 -1.43
CA GLY A 192 21.06 -12.15 -2.45
C GLY A 192 21.43 -10.93 -3.29
N PRO A 193 22.15 -11.13 -4.41
CA PRO A 193 22.64 -10.06 -5.26
C PRO A 193 21.54 -9.16 -5.84
N LEU A 194 20.43 -9.76 -6.29
CA LEU A 194 19.29 -9.00 -6.83
C LEU A 194 18.68 -8.07 -5.77
N ALA A 195 18.47 -8.58 -4.56
CA ALA A 195 17.99 -7.79 -3.43
C ALA A 195 18.92 -6.60 -3.14
N ARG A 196 20.24 -6.79 -3.20
CA ARG A 196 21.23 -5.71 -3.04
C ARG A 196 21.15 -4.62 -4.10
N LYS A 197 20.74 -4.97 -5.32
CA LYS A 197 20.54 -4.02 -6.41
C LYS A 197 19.26 -3.20 -6.21
N ILE A 198 18.15 -3.88 -5.94
CA ILE A 198 16.82 -3.25 -6.01
C ILE A 198 16.40 -2.57 -4.70
N ALA A 199 17.05 -2.90 -3.58
CA ALA A 199 16.62 -2.45 -2.26
C ALA A 199 16.53 -0.92 -2.15
N SER A 200 15.32 -0.45 -1.89
CA SER A 200 15.03 0.95 -1.61
C SER A 200 15.79 1.42 -0.37
N VAL A 201 16.28 2.65 -0.41
CA VAL A 201 16.91 3.33 0.74
C VAL A 201 15.92 4.23 1.48
N VAL A 202 14.72 4.41 0.95
CA VAL A 202 13.72 5.35 1.49
C VAL A 202 13.13 4.76 2.77
N ARG A 203 13.23 5.52 3.86
CA ARG A 203 12.72 5.16 5.19
C ARG A 203 11.42 5.89 5.51
N VAL A 204 10.66 5.34 6.45
CA VAL A 204 9.38 5.87 6.95
C VAL A 204 9.26 5.64 8.45
N ASP A 205 8.32 6.31 9.12
CA ASP A 205 8.10 6.13 10.55
C ASP A 205 7.46 4.78 10.87
N HIS A 206 6.50 4.34 10.05
CA HIS A 206 5.86 3.03 10.16
C HIS A 206 5.94 2.27 8.83
N LEU A 207 6.52 1.07 8.84
CA LEU A 207 6.55 0.18 7.67
C LEU A 207 5.66 -1.03 7.95
N VAL A 208 4.75 -1.33 7.02
CA VAL A 208 4.02 -2.60 6.95
C VAL A 208 4.57 -3.41 5.79
N VAL A 209 4.94 -4.66 6.07
CA VAL A 209 5.35 -5.62 5.03
C VAL A 209 4.30 -6.72 4.97
N ALA A 210 3.82 -7.02 3.78
CA ALA A 210 2.86 -8.09 3.53
C ALA A 210 3.26 -8.90 2.29
N GLY A 211 2.63 -10.05 2.04
CA GLY A 211 2.86 -10.84 0.82
C GLY A 211 2.34 -10.20 -0.47
N VAL A 212 1.43 -9.23 -0.34
CA VAL A 212 0.90 -8.35 -1.39
C VAL A 212 0.61 -7.00 -0.72
N SER A 213 0.97 -5.87 -1.32
CA SER A 213 0.82 -4.55 -0.69
C SER A 213 -0.63 -4.16 -0.45
N ASN A 214 -1.55 -4.54 -1.34
CA ASN A 214 -2.99 -4.44 -1.14
C ASN A 214 -3.40 -5.08 0.18
N TRP A 215 -2.92 -6.30 0.48
CA TRP A 215 -3.21 -6.97 1.75
C TRP A 215 -2.66 -6.20 2.93
N GLY A 216 -1.46 -5.63 2.82
CA GLY A 216 -0.88 -4.77 3.85
C GLY A 216 -1.81 -3.60 4.20
N ALA A 217 -2.37 -2.93 3.19
CA ALA A 217 -3.35 -1.86 3.38
C ALA A 217 -4.65 -2.37 4.01
N TYR A 218 -5.14 -3.53 3.58
CA TYR A 218 -6.32 -4.18 4.18
C TYR A 218 -6.08 -4.54 5.65
N GLY A 219 -4.89 -5.01 6.01
CA GLY A 219 -4.53 -5.30 7.39
C GLY A 219 -4.48 -4.04 8.27
N VAL A 220 -4.03 -2.91 7.73
CA VAL A 220 -4.13 -1.61 8.42
C VAL A 220 -5.59 -1.21 8.61
N ALA A 221 -6.44 -1.36 7.58
CA ALA A 221 -7.88 -1.11 7.68
C ALA A 221 -8.59 -2.05 8.68
N ALA A 222 -8.16 -3.32 8.76
CA ALA A 222 -8.63 -4.29 9.73
C ALA A 222 -8.28 -3.86 11.16
N GLN A 223 -7.05 -3.39 11.39
CA GLN A 223 -6.63 -2.87 12.69
C GLN A 223 -7.36 -1.58 13.06
N LEU A 224 -7.61 -0.68 12.10
CA LEU A 224 -8.47 0.49 12.31
C LEU A 224 -9.89 0.08 12.71
N SER A 225 -10.45 -0.94 12.06
CA SER A 225 -11.77 -1.50 12.38
C SER A 225 -11.85 -1.99 13.83
N ILE A 226 -10.82 -2.72 14.28
CA ILE A 226 -10.72 -3.23 15.65
C ILE A 226 -10.59 -2.07 16.65
N LEU A 227 -9.74 -1.08 16.38
CA LEU A 227 -9.53 0.08 17.25
C LEU A 227 -10.79 0.94 17.38
N ALA A 228 -11.52 1.16 16.29
CA ALA A 228 -12.73 1.96 16.26
C ALA A 228 -14.00 1.17 16.65
N ARG A 229 -13.91 -0.16 16.74
CA ARG A 229 -15.05 -1.08 16.90
C ARG A 229 -16.12 -0.89 15.82
N GLN A 230 -15.69 -0.66 14.58
CA GLN A 230 -16.54 -0.46 13.40
C GLN A 230 -16.10 -1.39 12.26
N PRO A 231 -17.02 -1.93 11.44
CA PRO A 231 -16.66 -2.78 10.32
C PRO A 231 -16.22 -1.94 9.10
N LEU A 232 -14.92 -1.62 8.99
CA LEU A 232 -14.40 -0.74 7.93
C LEU A 232 -13.86 -1.49 6.70
N LEU A 233 -13.73 -2.82 6.78
CA LEU A 233 -13.24 -3.63 5.67
C LEU A 233 -14.28 -3.77 4.55
N HIS A 234 -13.79 -3.85 3.33
CA HIS A 234 -14.57 -4.28 2.18
C HIS A 234 -14.90 -5.78 2.23
N THR A 235 -15.79 -6.21 1.33
CA THR A 235 -16.21 -7.61 1.16
C THR A 235 -15.39 -8.30 0.06
N ALA A 236 -15.38 -9.64 0.02
CA ALA A 236 -14.78 -10.35 -1.12
C ALA A 236 -15.38 -9.97 -2.48
N GLU A 237 -16.68 -9.66 -2.53
CA GLU A 237 -17.31 -9.24 -3.78
C GLU A 237 -16.87 -7.83 -4.19
N GLU A 238 -16.62 -6.93 -3.23
CA GLU A 238 -15.98 -5.65 -3.52
C GLU A 238 -14.53 -5.83 -3.98
N GLU A 239 -13.78 -6.80 -3.44
CA GLU A 239 -12.43 -7.14 -3.94
C GLU A 239 -12.47 -7.59 -5.40
N ARG A 240 -13.44 -8.45 -5.74
CA ARG A 240 -13.67 -8.87 -7.13
C ARG A 240 -13.89 -7.66 -8.03
N LYS A 241 -14.76 -6.73 -7.63
CA LYS A 241 -15.05 -5.51 -8.39
C LYS A 241 -13.82 -4.61 -8.51
N LEU A 242 -13.08 -4.40 -7.43
CA LEU A 242 -11.88 -3.56 -7.38
C LEU A 242 -10.82 -4.01 -8.38
N VAL A 243 -10.40 -5.28 -8.28
CA VAL A 243 -9.34 -5.83 -9.16
C VAL A 243 -9.83 -5.86 -10.62
N THR A 244 -11.08 -6.27 -10.85
CA THR A 244 -11.67 -6.29 -12.20
C THR A 244 -11.71 -4.90 -12.82
N ALA A 245 -12.11 -3.87 -12.07
CA ALA A 245 -12.15 -2.49 -12.55
C ALA A 245 -10.74 -1.96 -12.88
N CYS A 246 -9.73 -2.28 -12.06
CA CYS A 246 -8.34 -1.90 -12.34
C CYS A 246 -7.83 -2.54 -13.63
N VAL A 247 -8.11 -3.82 -13.87
CA VAL A 247 -7.73 -4.51 -15.11
C VAL A 247 -8.45 -3.94 -16.32
N GLN A 248 -9.75 -3.63 -16.19
CA GLN A 248 -10.53 -2.97 -17.25
C GLN A 248 -10.01 -1.56 -17.56
N ALA A 249 -9.46 -0.86 -16.58
CA ALA A 249 -8.78 0.43 -16.75
C ALA A 249 -7.37 0.30 -17.37
N GLY A 250 -6.95 -0.91 -17.75
CA GLY A 250 -5.67 -1.17 -18.42
C GLY A 250 -4.58 -1.72 -17.50
N GLY A 251 -4.87 -1.91 -16.21
CA GLY A 251 -3.95 -2.46 -15.23
C GLY A 251 -3.47 -3.86 -15.58
N VAL A 252 -2.22 -4.14 -15.22
CA VAL A 252 -1.58 -5.43 -15.46
C VAL A 252 -1.18 -6.11 -14.16
N ASP A 253 -1.03 -7.41 -14.21
CA ASP A 253 -0.35 -8.15 -13.17
C ASP A 253 1.15 -7.80 -13.15
N GLY A 254 1.71 -7.41 -11.99
CA GLY A 254 3.09 -6.94 -11.86
C GLY A 254 4.15 -7.99 -12.27
N ILE A 255 3.81 -9.27 -12.11
CA ILE A 255 4.70 -10.40 -12.41
C ILE A 255 4.58 -10.81 -13.88
N THR A 256 3.39 -11.17 -14.34
CA THR A 256 3.14 -11.69 -15.68
C THR A 256 3.02 -10.61 -16.74
N ARG A 257 2.81 -9.35 -16.35
CA ARG A 257 2.58 -8.19 -17.22
C ARG A 257 1.34 -8.29 -18.11
N ARG A 258 0.43 -9.21 -17.78
CA ARG A 258 -0.80 -9.44 -18.54
C ARG A 258 -1.96 -8.68 -17.92
N ARG A 259 -2.89 -8.23 -18.76
CA ARG A 259 -4.19 -7.69 -18.33
C ARG A 259 -5.14 -8.84 -17.98
N VAL A 260 -4.92 -9.41 -16.82
CA VAL A 260 -5.71 -10.52 -16.27
C VAL A 260 -6.09 -10.17 -14.82
N PRO A 261 -7.21 -10.70 -14.30
CA PRO A 261 -7.66 -10.44 -12.93
C PRO A 261 -6.80 -11.20 -11.90
N THR A 262 -5.52 -10.86 -11.84
CA THR A 262 -4.55 -11.35 -10.88
C THR A 262 -3.79 -10.18 -10.28
N VAL A 263 -3.28 -10.37 -9.07
CA VAL A 263 -2.35 -9.44 -8.42
C VAL A 263 -1.14 -10.26 -7.99
N ASP A 264 0.05 -9.86 -8.40
CA ASP A 264 1.31 -10.56 -8.14
C ASP A 264 1.37 -12.04 -8.52
N GLY A 265 0.72 -12.38 -9.63
CA GLY A 265 0.62 -13.74 -10.13
C GLY A 265 -0.35 -14.63 -9.35
N LEU A 266 -1.05 -14.08 -8.34
CA LEU A 266 -2.05 -14.80 -7.57
C LEU A 266 -3.45 -14.58 -8.17
N PRO A 267 -4.31 -15.62 -8.20
CA PRO A 267 -5.66 -15.51 -8.76
C PRO A 267 -6.57 -14.68 -7.86
N LEU A 268 -7.57 -14.02 -8.46
CA LEU A 268 -8.56 -13.19 -7.77
C LEU A 268 -9.18 -13.86 -6.55
N GLU A 269 -9.48 -15.16 -6.67
CA GLU A 269 -10.09 -15.98 -5.61
C GLU A 269 -9.21 -16.04 -4.35
N THR A 270 -7.88 -15.99 -4.50
CA THR A 270 -6.96 -15.93 -3.35
C THR A 270 -7.11 -14.60 -2.61
N HIS A 271 -7.17 -13.48 -3.30
CA HIS A 271 -7.33 -12.17 -2.66
C HIS A 271 -8.69 -12.04 -1.97
N MET A 272 -9.76 -12.56 -2.60
CA MET A 272 -11.09 -12.65 -1.99
C MET A 272 -11.07 -13.47 -0.68
N ALA A 273 -10.40 -14.62 -0.68
CA ALA A 273 -10.28 -15.45 0.52
C ALA A 273 -9.52 -14.74 1.65
N VAL A 274 -8.45 -14.00 1.34
CA VAL A 274 -7.72 -13.19 2.33
C VAL A 274 -8.63 -12.11 2.93
N VAL A 275 -9.46 -11.45 2.12
CA VAL A 275 -10.43 -10.46 2.61
C VAL A 275 -11.42 -11.11 3.58
N GLU A 276 -12.00 -12.27 3.27
CA GLU A 276 -12.94 -12.95 4.18
C GLU A 276 -12.29 -13.39 5.50
N LEU A 277 -11.03 -13.83 5.46
CA LEU A 277 -10.29 -14.17 6.67
C LEU A 277 -10.06 -12.94 7.55
N LEU A 278 -9.65 -11.81 6.96
CA LEU A 278 -9.48 -10.55 7.69
C LEU A 278 -10.81 -10.07 8.30
N ARG A 279 -11.91 -10.14 7.55
CA ARG A 279 -13.26 -9.79 8.05
C ARG A 279 -13.67 -10.65 9.23
N THR A 280 -13.52 -11.97 9.12
CA THR A 280 -13.84 -12.92 10.18
C THR A 280 -13.06 -12.61 11.47
N LEU A 281 -11.76 -12.32 11.33
CA LEU A 281 -10.94 -11.92 12.48
C LEU A 281 -11.45 -10.61 13.11
N VAL A 282 -11.72 -9.59 12.30
CA VAL A 282 -12.22 -8.30 12.78
C VAL A 282 -13.56 -8.45 13.49
N GLU A 283 -14.52 -9.16 12.91
CA GLU A 283 -15.84 -9.39 13.51
C GLU A 283 -15.73 -10.09 14.87
N GLY A 284 -14.89 -11.12 14.99
CA GLY A 284 -14.63 -11.79 16.26
C GLY A 284 -14.08 -10.84 17.33
N ARG A 285 -13.18 -9.93 16.94
CA ARG A 285 -12.58 -8.94 17.85
C ARG A 285 -13.52 -7.81 18.24
N ILE A 286 -14.38 -7.37 17.33
CA ILE A 286 -15.41 -6.38 17.62
C ILE A 286 -16.44 -7.00 18.58
N ARG A 287 -16.98 -8.19 18.27
CA ARG A 287 -17.99 -8.86 19.12
C ARG A 287 -17.45 -9.28 20.50
N GLY A 288 -16.19 -9.70 20.58
CA GLY A 288 -15.57 -10.25 21.79
C GLY A 288 -14.86 -9.24 22.73
N GLY A 289 -14.87 -7.94 22.42
CA GLY A 289 -14.32 -6.92 23.34
C GLY A 289 -15.17 -6.76 24.61
N PRO A 290 -14.62 -6.23 25.73
CA PRO A 290 -15.39 -6.03 26.95
C PRO A 290 -16.63 -5.20 26.62
N ARG A 291 -17.80 -5.75 26.95
CA ARG A 291 -19.04 -4.98 26.97
C ARG A 291 -18.87 -3.96 28.11
N SER A 292 -18.83 -2.68 27.77
CA SER A 292 -18.95 -1.59 28.73
C SER A 292 -20.22 -1.77 29.56
#